data_AF-A0A9P6WTM1-F1
#
_entry.id   AF-A0A9P6WTM1-F1
#
_cell.length_a   1.000
_cell.length_b   1.000
_cell.length_c   1.000
_cell.angle_alpha   90.00
_cell.angle_beta   90.00
_cell.angle_gamma   90.00
#
_symmetry.space_group_name_H-M   'P 1'
#
loop_
_entity.id
_entity.type
_entity.pdbx_description
1 polymer ?
#
loop_
_entity_poly.entity_id
_entity_poly.type
_entity_poly.pdbx_seq_one_letter_code
_entity_poly.pdbx_strand_id
1 'polypeptide(L)'
;MSKHDTWAEFSAAFKKQYAADQEDVWWQELYSLKQRPGESTDDLSLRMRELLVLLNNRVDSFHVRVFLGAINPVIACEIEKRDLPKTLDMAIVIA
;
A
#
# COMPACT_ATOMS: atom_id res chain seq x y z
N MET A 1 -31.94 -3.59 18.15
CA MET A 1 -30.64 -4.29 18.07
C MET A 1 -29.92 -3.73 16.86
N SER A 2 -28.72 -3.17 17.04
CA SER A 2 -27.88 -2.75 15.91
C SER A 2 -27.61 -3.96 15.02
N LYS A 3 -27.64 -3.80 13.70
CA LYS A 3 -27.63 -4.89 12.72
C LYS A 3 -26.29 -5.64 12.61
N HIS A 4 -25.31 -5.29 13.43
CA HIS A 4 -23.94 -5.83 13.45
C HIS A 4 -23.48 -5.90 14.92
N ASP A 5 -23.16 -7.10 15.39
CA ASP A 5 -22.80 -7.34 16.80
C ASP A 5 -21.28 -7.19 17.02
N THR A 6 -20.51 -7.07 15.93
CA THR A 6 -19.06 -6.80 15.97
C THR A 6 -18.65 -5.66 15.06
N TRP A 7 -17.51 -5.03 15.39
CA TRP A 7 -16.92 -3.98 14.55
C TRP A 7 -16.49 -4.51 13.17
N ALA A 8 -16.10 -5.78 13.08
CA ALA A 8 -15.74 -6.43 11.83
C ALA A 8 -16.94 -6.55 10.89
N GLU A 9 -18.09 -6.98 11.41
CA GLU A 9 -19.35 -7.07 10.65
C GLU A 9 -19.83 -5.70 10.19
N PHE A 10 -19.77 -4.70 11.08
CA PHE A 10 -20.10 -3.32 10.73
C PHE A 10 -19.18 -2.79 9.63
N SER A 11 -17.87 -2.97 9.75
CA SER A 11 -16.89 -2.50 8.77
C SER A 11 -17.10 -3.15 7.40
N ALA A 12 -17.39 -4.46 7.38
CA ALA A 12 -17.70 -5.18 6.15
C ALA A 12 -18.99 -4.66 5.50
N ALA A 13 -20.05 -4.44 6.27
CA ALA A 13 -21.32 -3.91 5.77
C ALA A 13 -21.18 -2.45 5.31
N PHE A 14 -20.42 -1.62 6.03
CA PHE A 14 -20.12 -0.25 5.65
C PHE A 14 -19.36 -0.21 4.32
N LYS A 15 -18.27 -0.98 4.19
CA LYS A 15 -17.52 -1.07 2.93
C LYS A 15 -18.41 -1.55 1.78
N LYS A 16 -19.25 -2.56 2.02
CA LYS A 16 -20.21 -3.05 1.01
C LYS A 16 -21.24 -2.00 0.60
N GLN A 17 -21.68 -1.14 1.52
CA GLN A 17 -22.73 -0.15 1.25
C GLN A 17 -22.18 1.14 0.62
N TYR A 18 -20.98 1.56 1.02
CA TYR A 18 -20.44 2.90 0.71
C TYR A 18 -19.13 2.87 -0.10
N ALA A 19 -18.48 1.71 -0.22
CA ALA A 19 -17.19 1.56 -0.89
C ALA A 19 -17.17 0.41 -1.90
N ALA A 20 -18.33 -0.11 -2.32
CA ALA A 20 -18.43 -1.25 -3.25
C ALA A 20 -17.67 -1.02 -4.56
N ASP A 21 -17.69 0.21 -5.08
CA ASP A 21 -17.03 0.59 -6.34
C ASP A 21 -15.68 1.29 -6.12
N GLN A 22 -15.19 1.34 -4.88
CA GLN A 22 -13.94 2.03 -4.54
C GLN A 22 -12.72 1.11 -4.66
N GLU A 23 -12.91 -0.21 -4.74
CA GLU A 23 -11.79 -1.15 -4.86
C GLU A 23 -10.95 -0.88 -6.11
N ASP A 24 -11.60 -0.69 -7.26
CA ASP A 24 -10.93 -0.35 -8.53
C ASP A 24 -10.19 0.99 -8.44
N VAL A 25 -10.77 1.97 -7.73
CA VAL A 25 -10.15 3.28 -7.50
C VAL A 25 -8.88 3.12 -6.67
N TRP A 26 -8.93 2.35 -5.57
CA TRP A 26 -7.76 2.11 -4.73
C TRP A 26 -6.67 1.32 -5.46
N TRP A 27 -7.04 0.37 -6.31
CA TRP A 27 -6.09 -0.31 -7.19
C TRP A 27 -5.42 0.67 -8.15
N GLN A 28 -6.20 1.55 -8.79
CA GLN A 28 -5.66 2.57 -9.70
C GLN A 28 -4.74 3.55 -8.97
N GLU A 29 -5.10 3.99 -7.76
CA GLU A 29 -4.24 4.84 -6.92
C GLU A 29 -2.94 4.12 -6.53
N LEU A 30 -3.01 2.83 -6.19
CA LEU A 30 -1.84 2.04 -5.83
C LEU A 30 -0.89 1.86 -7.02
N TYR A 31 -1.40 1.60 -8.22
CA TYR A 31 -0.58 1.46 -9.43
C TYR A 31 -0.01 2.78 -9.95
N SER A 32 -0.69 3.89 -9.68
CA SER A 32 -0.22 5.24 -10.03
C SER A 32 0.63 5.88 -8.94
N LEU A 33 0.85 5.20 -7.81
CA LEU A 33 1.61 5.71 -6.69
C LEU A 33 3.05 6.06 -7.11
N LYS A 34 3.43 7.30 -6.84
CA LYS A 34 4.79 7.82 -7.03
C LYS A 34 5.19 8.73 -5.87
N GLN A 35 6.49 8.76 -5.60
CA GLN A 35 7.11 9.69 -4.67
C GLN A 35 6.98 11.10 -5.24
N ARG A 36 6.39 11.99 -4.45
CA ARG A 36 6.23 13.39 -4.83
C ARG A 36 7.57 14.12 -4.65
N PRO A 37 7.81 15.23 -5.38
CA PRO A 37 9.00 16.04 -5.17
C PRO A 37 9.13 16.50 -3.71
N GLY A 38 10.25 16.16 -3.06
CA GLY A 38 10.51 16.50 -1.65
C GLY A 38 9.80 15.62 -0.61
N GLU A 39 9.02 14.63 -1.03
CA GLU A 39 8.38 13.67 -0.12
C GLU A 39 9.39 12.62 0.37
N SER A 40 9.31 12.25 1.64
CA SER A 40 10.14 11.17 2.20
C SER A 40 9.65 9.79 1.76
N THR A 41 10.52 8.77 1.84
CA THR A 41 10.13 7.38 1.59
C THR A 41 9.13 6.88 2.64
N ASP A 42 9.23 7.37 3.88
CA ASP A 42 8.30 7.09 4.97
C ASP A 42 6.89 7.60 4.66
N ASP A 43 6.75 8.86 4.21
CA ASP A 43 5.45 9.45 3.87
C ASP A 43 4.78 8.72 2.69
N LEU A 44 5.56 8.37 1.66
CA LEU A 44 5.06 7.53 0.57
C LEU A 44 4.63 6.16 1.07
N SER A 45 5.41 5.54 1.94
CA SER A 45 5.10 4.22 2.47
C SER A 45 3.83 4.22 3.32
N LEU A 46 3.54 5.31 4.02
CA LEU A 46 2.31 5.48 4.78
C LEU A 46 1.09 5.47 3.84
N ARG A 47 1.12 6.29 2.78
CA ARG A 47 0.05 6.33 1.75
C ARG A 47 -0.15 4.95 1.11
N MET A 48 0.95 4.26 0.84
CA MET A 48 0.90 2.90 0.29
C MET A 48 0.23 1.91 1.25
N ARG A 49 0.58 1.93 2.54
CA ARG A 49 0.01 1.02 3.55
C ARG A 49 -1.48 1.23 3.72
N GLU A 50 -1.94 2.48 3.71
CA GLU A 50 -3.37 2.81 3.77
C GLU A 50 -4.13 2.15 2.62
N LEU A 51 -3.63 2.25 1.38
CA LEU A 51 -4.22 1.60 0.21
C LEU A 51 -4.22 0.07 0.33
N LEU A 52 -3.10 -0.53 0.77
CA LEU A 52 -3.00 -1.99 0.95
C LEU A 52 -3.97 -2.51 2.01
N VAL A 53 -4.19 -1.74 3.09
CA VAL A 53 -5.18 -2.06 4.13
C VAL A 53 -6.60 -1.99 3.59
N LEU A 54 -6.91 -0.99 2.76
CA LEU A 54 -8.23 -0.87 2.11
C LEU A 54 -8.51 -2.07 1.19
N LEU A 55 -7.51 -2.46 0.41
CA LEU A 55 -7.53 -3.61 -0.51
C LEU A 55 -7.36 -4.97 0.19
N ASN A 56 -7.09 -5.00 1.49
CA ASN A 56 -6.75 -6.21 2.26
C ASN A 56 -5.67 -7.07 1.59
N ASN A 57 -4.69 -6.44 0.93
CA ASN A 57 -3.57 -7.15 0.30
C ASN A 57 -2.49 -7.44 1.33
N ARG A 58 -1.97 -8.68 1.32
CA ARG A 58 -0.96 -9.18 2.28
C ARG A 58 0.23 -9.84 1.60
N VAL A 59 0.42 -9.60 0.30
CA VAL A 59 1.45 -10.28 -0.49
C VAL A 59 2.72 -9.44 -0.48
N ASP A 60 3.68 -9.80 0.37
CA ASP A 60 4.89 -8.99 0.60
C ASP A 60 5.71 -8.74 -0.68
N SER A 61 5.87 -9.74 -1.54
CA SER A 61 6.59 -9.57 -2.80
C SER A 61 5.92 -8.57 -3.75
N PHE A 62 4.59 -8.48 -3.70
CA PHE A 62 3.83 -7.47 -4.42
C PHE A 62 4.04 -6.08 -3.79
N HIS A 63 4.00 -5.98 -2.45
CA HIS A 63 4.26 -4.73 -1.75
C HIS A 63 5.67 -4.18 -2.04
N VAL A 64 6.69 -5.03 -2.01
CA VAL A 64 8.07 -4.62 -2.34
C VAL A 64 8.15 -4.08 -3.77
N ARG A 65 7.55 -4.78 -4.74
CA ARG A 65 7.57 -4.36 -6.14
C ARG A 65 6.89 -3.01 -6.35
N VAL A 66 5.71 -2.82 -5.75
CA VAL A 66 4.98 -1.55 -5.87
C VAL A 66 5.77 -0.42 -5.22
N PHE A 67 6.37 -0.65 -4.05
CA PHE A 67 7.19 0.35 -3.35
C PHE A 67 8.42 0.77 -4.17
N LEU A 68 9.21 -0.19 -4.65
CA LEU A 68 10.39 0.10 -5.49
C LEU A 68 10.01 0.79 -6.80
N GLY A 69 8.85 0.45 -7.36
CA GLY A 69 8.29 1.13 -8.52
C GLY A 69 7.80 2.55 -8.23
N ALA A 70 7.52 2.89 -6.98
CA ALA A 70 6.95 4.17 -6.58
C ALA A 70 8.00 5.20 -6.10
N ILE A 71 9.11 4.76 -5.52
CA ILE A 71 10.20 5.62 -5.04
C ILE A 71 11.10 6.16 -6.16
N ASN A 72 12.07 7.01 -5.80
CA ASN A 72 13.09 7.50 -6.71
C ASN A 72 13.79 6.33 -7.47
N PRO A 73 13.79 6.32 -8.81
CA PRO A 73 14.36 5.22 -9.60
C PRO A 73 15.84 4.94 -9.35
N VAL A 74 16.62 5.96 -8.97
CA VAL A 74 18.05 5.79 -8.66
C VAL A 74 18.22 5.00 -7.36
N ILE A 75 17.43 5.33 -6.34
CA ILE A 75 17.43 4.61 -5.06
C ILE A 75 16.95 3.17 -5.26
N ALA A 76 15.84 2.97 -5.98
CA ALA A 76 15.31 1.64 -6.29
C ALA A 76 16.36 0.76 -6.99
N CYS A 77 17.06 1.30 -7.99
CA CYS A 77 18.09 0.58 -8.72
C CYS A 77 19.25 0.13 -7.82
N GLU A 78 19.67 0.97 -6.87
CA GLU A 78 20.74 0.61 -5.93
C GLU A 78 20.30 -0.46 -4.92
N ILE A 79 19.04 -0.45 -4.50
CA ILE A 79 18.46 -1.51 -3.65
C ILE A 79 18.46 -2.84 -4.42
N GLU A 80 17.93 -2.85 -5.64
CA GLU A 80 17.82 -4.06 -6.49
C GLU A 80 19.18 -4.71 -6.80
N LYS A 81 20.25 -3.91 -6.92
CA LYS A 81 21.61 -4.42 -7.15
C LYS A 81 22.23 -5.10 -5.94
N ARG A 82 21.87 -4.71 -4.71
CA ARG A 82 22.48 -5.21 -3.48
C ARG A 82 21.83 -6.51 -3.03
N ASP A 83 20.54 -6.45 -2.72
CA ASP A 83 19.70 -7.59 -2.37
C ASP A 83 18.25 -7.13 -2.36
N LEU A 84 17.35 -7.95 -2.91
CA LEU A 84 15.93 -7.58 -2.98
C LEU A 84 15.29 -7.78 -1.60
N PRO A 85 14.72 -6.73 -0.98
CA PRO A 85 14.07 -6.87 0.32
C PRO A 85 12.89 -7.84 0.23
N LYS A 86 12.69 -8.65 1.28
CA LYS A 86 11.62 -9.65 1.33
C LYS A 86 10.28 -9.08 1.78
N THR A 87 10.31 -7.97 2.50
CA THR A 87 9.13 -7.31 3.07
C THR A 87 9.19 -5.81 2.80
N LEU A 88 8.03 -5.16 2.84
CA LEU A 88 7.92 -3.72 2.70
C LEU A 88 8.72 -2.98 3.79
N ASP A 89 8.68 -3.47 5.04
CA ASP A 89 9.42 -2.87 6.15
C ASP A 89 10.93 -2.88 5.91
N MET A 90 11.47 -4.00 5.40
CA MET A 90 12.88 -4.07 5.02
C MET A 90 13.20 -3.09 3.89
N ALA A 91 12.31 -2.98 2.89
CA ALA A 91 12.51 -2.07 1.76
C ALA A 91 12.55 -0.60 2.20
N ILE A 92 11.75 -0.21 3.19
CA ILE A 92 11.72 1.16 3.71
C ILE A 92 12.99 1.48 4.51
N VAL A 93 13.44 0.55 5.36
CA VAL A 93 14.64 0.76 6.21
C VAL A 93 15.91 0.99 5.38
N ILE A 94 15.99 0.39 4.19
CA ILE A 94 17.18 0.46 3.31
C ILE A 94 17.09 1.57 2.24
N ALA A 95 15.96 2.25 2.12
CA ALA A 95 15.69 3.27 1.11
C ALA A 95 15.97 4.69 1.64
#